data_AF-A0A537Q1J4-F1
#
_entry.id   AF-A0A537Q1J4-F1
#
_cell.length_a   1.000
_cell.length_b   1.000
_cell.length_c   1.000
_cell.angle_alpha   90.00
_cell.angle_beta   90.00
_cell.angle_gamma   90.00
#
_symmetry.space_group_name_H-M   'P 1'
#
loop_
_entity.id
_entity.type
_entity.pdbx_description
1 polymer ?
#
loop_
_entity_poly.entity_id
_entity_poly.type
_entity_poly.pdbx_seq_one_letter_code
_entity_poly.pdbx_strand_id
1 'polypeptide(L)'
;MSQTSTERLREYLAQLPPQSQALLMREFERAVERGEDLTVANFVLAQLRKVVRGAEEDVHPRTDDPVRLLFRPLEPFLVDGNAAARPGQIRRASLLPVWQWLLRDGAPDQARAFEAAL
;
A
#
# COMPACT_ATOMS: atom_id res chain seq x y z
N MET A 1 19.92 27.92 -2.18
CA MET A 1 19.91 26.54 -1.65
C MET A 1 19.53 25.61 -2.80
N SER A 2 20.47 24.86 -3.35
CA SER A 2 20.23 23.99 -4.50
C SER A 2 19.34 22.82 -4.09
N GLN A 3 18.06 22.84 -4.46
CA GLN A 3 17.21 21.65 -4.44
C GLN A 3 18.00 20.49 -5.05
N THR A 4 18.09 19.38 -4.32
CA THR A 4 18.74 18.18 -4.84
C THR A 4 17.96 17.70 -6.06
N SER A 5 18.63 17.14 -7.08
CA SER A 5 17.96 16.65 -8.29
C SER A 5 16.83 15.65 -7.98
N THR A 6 16.93 14.95 -6.85
CA THR A 6 15.92 14.02 -6.34
C THR A 6 14.63 14.71 -5.87
N GLU A 7 14.76 15.91 -5.31
CA GLU A 7 13.62 16.69 -4.81
C GLU A 7 12.85 17.33 -5.95
N ARG A 8 13.55 17.84 -6.96
CA ARG A 8 12.95 18.32 -8.21
C ARG A 8 12.19 17.22 -8.94
N LEU A 9 12.76 16.01 -8.98
CA LEU A 9 12.07 14.86 -9.57
C LEU A 9 10.79 14.54 -8.80
N ARG A 10 10.84 14.52 -7.46
CA ARG A 10 9.65 14.28 -6.64
C ARG A 10 8.58 15.36 -6.87
N GLU A 11 8.96 16.63 -6.85
CA GLU A 11 8.05 17.76 -7.10
C GLU A 11 7.39 17.65 -8.48
N TYR A 12 8.16 17.32 -9.52
CA TYR A 12 7.63 17.09 -10.86
C TYR A 12 6.63 15.93 -10.89
N LEU A 13 6.98 14.79 -10.28
CA LEU A 13 6.10 13.61 -10.23
C LEU A 13 4.80 13.90 -9.48
N ALA A 14 4.85 14.72 -8.42
CA ALA A 14 3.69 15.15 -7.65
C ALA A 14 2.73 16.06 -8.43
N GLN A 15 3.23 16.83 -9.40
CA GLN A 15 2.41 17.68 -10.26
C GLN A 15 1.70 16.93 -11.39
N LEU A 16 2.08 15.67 -11.66
CA LEU A 16 1.44 14.87 -12.69
C LEU A 16 0.01 14.48 -12.30
N PRO A 17 -0.93 14.40 -13.26
CA PRO A 17 -2.25 13.84 -13.02
C PRO A 17 -2.17 12.41 -12.47
N PRO A 18 -3.09 11.98 -11.58
CA PRO A 18 -3.07 10.63 -10.99
C PRO A 18 -3.04 9.51 -12.05
N GLN A 19 -3.75 9.68 -13.17
CA GLN A 19 -3.74 8.73 -14.27
C GLN A 19 -2.35 8.59 -14.91
N SER A 20 -1.60 9.69 -15.03
CA SER A 20 -0.24 9.69 -15.56
C SER A 20 0.74 9.04 -14.57
N GLN A 21 0.57 9.26 -13.27
CA GLN A 21 1.37 8.58 -12.23
C GLN A 21 1.16 7.06 -12.27
N ALA A 22 -0.09 6.61 -12.39
CA ALA A 22 -0.43 5.18 -12.48
C ALA A 22 0.15 4.51 -13.75
N LEU A 23 0.09 5.22 -14.89
CA LEU A 23 0.71 4.74 -16.13
C LEU A 23 2.23 4.61 -15.99
N LEU A 24 2.90 5.60 -15.40
CA LEU A 24 4.35 5.55 -15.16
C LEU A 24 4.73 4.41 -14.21
N MET A 25 3.98 4.21 -13.13
CA MET A 25 4.21 3.07 -12.21
C MET A 25 4.17 1.74 -12.97
N ARG A 26 3.13 1.50 -13.77
CA ARG A 26 2.98 0.27 -14.55
C ARG A 26 4.11 0.06 -15.55
N GLU A 27 4.53 1.11 -16.26
CA GLU A 27 5.59 0.98 -17.27
C GLU A 27 6.97 0.73 -16.66
N PHE A 28 7.29 1.39 -15.53
CA PHE A 28 8.55 1.12 -14.83
C PHE A 28 8.56 -0.25 -14.16
N GLU A 29 7.44 -0.74 -13.63
CA GLU A 29 7.34 -2.10 -13.09
C GLU A 29 7.57 -3.14 -14.19
N ARG A 30 7.01 -2.93 -15.38
CA ARG A 30 7.28 -3.77 -16.56
C ARG A 30 8.73 -3.70 -17.04
N ALA A 31 9.36 -2.53 -17.01
CA ALA A 31 10.78 -2.40 -17.36
C ALA A 31 11.66 -3.19 -16.37
N VAL A 32 11.33 -3.15 -15.08
CA VAL A 32 11.99 -3.96 -14.04
C VAL A 32 11.81 -5.46 -14.30
N GLU A 33 10.61 -5.90 -14.66
CA GLU A 33 10.33 -7.29 -15.03
C GLU A 33 11.14 -7.77 -16.24
N ARG A 34 11.42 -6.88 -17.20
CA ARG A 34 12.25 -7.17 -18.38
C ARG A 34 13.76 -7.10 -18.12
N GLY A 35 14.18 -6.65 -16.93
CA GLY A 35 15.59 -6.45 -16.59
C GLY A 35 16.23 -5.23 -17.23
N GLU A 36 15.42 -4.30 -17.76
CA GLU A 36 15.90 -3.09 -18.43
C GLU A 36 16.10 -1.97 -17.40
N ASP A 37 17.31 -1.40 -17.36
CA ASP A 37 17.69 -0.24 -16.55
C ASP A 37 17.13 -0.24 -15.11
N LEU A 38 17.41 -1.35 -14.40
CA LEU A 38 16.91 -1.61 -13.05
C LEU A 38 17.23 -0.48 -12.07
N THR A 39 18.37 0.19 -12.21
CA THR A 39 18.78 1.24 -11.27
C THR A 39 17.89 2.48 -11.36
N VAL A 40 17.66 2.98 -12.58
CA VAL A 40 16.83 4.16 -12.81
C VAL A 40 15.36 3.82 -12.55
N ALA A 41 14.88 2.68 -13.05
CA ALA A 41 13.50 2.26 -12.88
C ALA A 41 13.12 2.08 -11.40
N ASN A 42 13.97 1.41 -10.60
CA ASN A 42 13.73 1.26 -9.16
C ASN A 42 13.78 2.60 -8.41
N PHE A 43 14.69 3.50 -8.80
CA PHE A 43 14.77 4.82 -8.19
C PHE A 43 13.51 5.67 -8.45
N VAL A 44 13.03 5.72 -9.70
CA VAL A 44 11.82 6.45 -10.06
C VAL A 44 10.58 5.83 -9.41
N LEU A 45 10.46 4.50 -9.39
CA LEU A 45 9.38 3.80 -8.68
C LEU A 45 9.36 4.12 -7.19
N ALA A 46 10.53 4.21 -6.55
CA ALA A 46 10.61 4.58 -5.14
C ALA A 46 10.10 6.00 -4.88
N GLN A 47 10.35 6.96 -5.79
CA GLN A 47 9.82 8.32 -5.67
C GLN A 47 8.32 8.39 -5.99
N LEU A 48 7.86 7.73 -7.06
CA LEU A 48 6.44 7.65 -7.43
C LEU A 48 5.60 7.07 -6.29
N ARG A 49 6.05 5.97 -5.67
CA ARG A 49 5.35 5.35 -4.52
C ARG A 49 5.25 6.31 -3.33
N LYS A 50 6.24 7.17 -3.10
CA LYS A 50 6.20 8.17 -2.03
C LYS A 50 5.22 9.30 -2.33
N VAL A 51 5.11 9.71 -3.59
CA VAL A 51 4.13 10.72 -4.05
C VAL A 51 2.71 10.18 -3.94
N VAL A 52 2.45 8.99 -4.49
CA VAL A 52 1.13 8.36 -4.48
C VAL A 52 0.68 8.06 -3.05
N ARG A 53 1.55 7.49 -2.20
CA ARG A 53 1.23 7.26 -0.78
C ARG A 53 0.99 8.56 -0.01
N GLY A 54 1.74 9.63 -0.29
CA GLY A 54 1.50 10.93 0.32
C GLY A 54 0.13 11.50 -0.07
N ALA A 55 -0.25 11.36 -1.34
CA ALA A 55 -1.57 11.75 -1.82
C ALA A 55 -2.70 10.87 -1.23
N GLU A 56 -2.48 9.56 -1.07
CA GLU A 56 -3.44 8.65 -0.42
C GLU A 56 -3.57 8.92 1.09
N GLU A 57 -2.47 9.27 1.77
CA GLU A 57 -2.47 9.67 3.18
C GLU A 57 -3.28 10.95 3.44
N ASP A 58 -3.40 11.84 2.45
CA ASP A 58 -4.26 13.03 2.51
C ASP A 58 -5.74 12.74 2.21
N VAL A 59 -6.05 11.61 1.54
CA VAL A 59 -7.43 11.28 1.11
C VAL A 59 -8.17 10.47 2.17
N HIS A 60 -7.50 9.66 2.99
CA HIS A 60 -8.09 9.02 4.17
C HIS A 60 -7.09 9.04 5.33
N PRO A 61 -7.45 9.58 6.51
CA PRO A 61 -6.64 9.41 7.71
C PRO A 61 -6.34 7.91 7.89
N ARG A 62 -5.08 7.55 8.17
CA ARG A 62 -4.67 6.16 8.48
C ARG A 62 -5.53 5.46 9.55
N THR A 63 -6.27 6.25 10.33
CA THR A 63 -7.23 5.83 11.35
C THR A 63 -8.47 5.14 10.77
N ASP A 64 -8.85 5.43 9.52
CA ASP A 64 -10.07 4.96 8.89
C ASP A 64 -9.84 3.74 7.96
N ASP A 65 -8.67 3.10 8.04
CA ASP A 65 -8.41 1.85 7.32
C ASP A 65 -9.29 0.72 7.91
N PRO A 66 -10.30 0.21 7.16
CA PRO A 66 -11.23 -0.80 7.66
C PRO A 66 -10.52 -2.06 8.15
N VAL A 67 -9.39 -2.43 7.54
CA VAL A 67 -8.61 -3.61 7.93
C VAL A 67 -8.02 -3.41 9.32
N ARG A 68 -7.47 -2.23 9.61
CA ARG A 68 -6.89 -1.91 10.91
C ARG A 68 -7.96 -1.83 12.00
N LEU A 69 -9.10 -1.24 11.69
CA LEU A 69 -10.20 -1.11 12.65
C LEU A 69 -10.80 -2.47 13.00
N LEU A 70 -11.06 -3.32 11.99
CA LEU A 70 -11.61 -4.66 12.20
C LEU A 70 -10.67 -5.54 13.04
N PHE A 71 -9.37 -5.50 12.75
CA PHE A 71 -8.39 -6.37 13.41
C PHE A 71 -7.73 -5.76 14.64
N ARG A 72 -8.11 -4.55 15.06
CA ARG A 72 -7.58 -3.91 16.27
C ARG A 72 -7.65 -4.80 17.52
N PRO A 73 -8.74 -5.57 17.78
CA PRO A 73 -8.79 -6.48 18.93
C PRO A 73 -7.75 -7.59 18.89
N LEU A 74 -7.23 -7.95 17.71
CA LEU A 74 -6.23 -9.00 17.53
C LEU A 74 -4.80 -8.49 17.67
N GLU A 75 -4.60 -7.16 17.74
CA GLU A 75 -3.28 -6.52 17.74
C GLU A 75 -2.29 -7.09 18.78
N PRO A 76 -2.70 -7.43 20.03
CA PRO A 76 -1.82 -8.05 21.01
C PRO A 76 -1.26 -9.42 20.61
N PHE A 77 -1.88 -10.10 19.64
CA PHE A 77 -1.51 -11.44 19.17
C PHE A 77 -0.76 -11.42 17.84
N LEU A 78 -0.63 -10.25 17.21
CA LEU A 78 -0.01 -10.12 15.90
C LEU A 78 1.52 -10.20 16.00
N VAL A 79 2.09 -11.08 15.19
CA VAL A 79 3.54 -11.23 15.06
C VAL A 79 3.99 -10.98 13.62
N ASP A 80 5.18 -10.41 13.48
CA ASP A 80 5.83 -10.18 12.19
C ASP A 80 6.81 -11.33 11.85
N GLY A 81 7.06 -11.51 10.56
CA GLY A 81 8.04 -12.48 10.04
C GLY A 81 7.45 -13.78 9.49
N ASN A 82 8.33 -14.58 8.88
CA ASN A 82 7.98 -15.81 8.15
C ASN A 82 8.14 -17.10 8.98
N ALA A 83 8.54 -17.00 10.25
CA ALA A 83 8.65 -18.17 11.12
C ALA A 83 7.28 -18.84 11.33
N ALA A 84 7.28 -20.10 11.78
CA ALA A 84 6.07 -20.79 12.20
C ALA A 84 5.41 -20.03 13.36
N ALA A 85 4.15 -19.64 13.19
CA ALA A 85 3.38 -19.01 14.26
C ALA A 85 3.16 -20.03 15.39
N ARG A 86 3.39 -19.59 16.64
CA ARG A 86 3.13 -20.41 17.82
C ARG A 86 1.63 -20.36 18.18
N PRO A 87 1.13 -21.31 19.00
CA PRO A 87 -0.22 -21.19 19.55
C PRO A 87 -0.44 -19.81 20.19
N GLY A 88 -1.55 -19.16 19.84
CA GLY A 88 -1.88 -17.81 20.29
C GLY A 88 -1.21 -16.67 19.51
N GLN A 89 -0.41 -16.97 18.48
CA GLN A 89 0.17 -15.96 17.59
C GLN A 89 -0.52 -15.97 16.23
N ILE A 90 -0.77 -14.79 15.70
CA ILE A 90 -1.38 -14.57 14.38
C ILE A 90 -0.37 -13.80 13.53
N ARG A 91 -0.09 -14.26 12.31
CA ARG A 91 0.82 -13.54 11.42
C ARG A 91 0.15 -12.25 10.94
N ARG A 92 0.82 -11.11 11.07
CA ARG A 92 0.29 -9.85 10.54
C ARG A 92 0.03 -9.92 9.03
N ALA A 93 0.87 -10.67 8.30
CA ALA A 93 0.73 -10.89 6.87
C ALA A 93 -0.56 -11.63 6.47
N SER A 94 -1.24 -12.34 7.38
CA SER A 94 -2.50 -13.01 7.05
C SER A 94 -3.72 -12.10 7.10
N LEU A 95 -3.62 -10.90 7.68
CA LEU A 95 -4.78 -10.03 7.89
C LEU A 95 -5.39 -9.55 6.56
N LEU A 96 -4.58 -9.10 5.62
CA LEU A 96 -5.06 -8.64 4.31
C LEU A 96 -5.71 -9.78 3.50
N PRO A 97 -5.10 -10.98 3.37
CA PRO A 97 -5.77 -12.13 2.75
C PRO A 97 -7.11 -12.51 3.42
N VAL A 98 -7.18 -12.48 4.75
CA VAL A 98 -8.43 -12.77 5.48
C VAL A 98 -9.49 -11.70 5.18
N TRP A 99 -9.11 -10.42 5.15
CA TRP A 99 -10.02 -9.34 4.78
C TRP A 99 -10.58 -9.51 3.37
N GLN A 100 -9.72 -9.79 2.39
CA GLN A 100 -10.13 -10.06 1.00
C GLN A 100 -11.08 -11.24 0.91
N TRP A 101 -10.85 -12.30 1.69
CA TRP A 101 -11.75 -13.44 1.77
C TRP A 101 -13.11 -13.06 2.39
N LEU A 102 -13.14 -12.25 3.45
CA LEU A 102 -14.39 -11.77 4.06
C LEU A 102 -15.24 -10.96 3.06
N LEU A 103 -14.60 -10.07 2.29
CA LEU A 103 -15.27 -9.27 1.26
C LEU A 103 -15.84 -10.10 0.12
N ARG A 104 -15.22 -11.24 -0.22
CA ARG A 104 -15.63 -12.06 -1.36
C ARG A 104 -16.61 -13.17 -0.97
N ASP A 105 -16.26 -13.95 0.05
CA ASP A 105 -16.91 -15.23 0.33
C ASP A 105 -17.39 -15.36 1.79
N GLY A 106 -16.63 -14.82 2.76
CA GLY A 106 -16.85 -15.12 4.17
C GLY A 106 -18.04 -14.39 4.79
N ALA A 107 -18.15 -13.08 4.55
CA ALA A 107 -19.20 -12.22 5.07
C ALA A 107 -19.37 -10.96 4.21
N PRO A 108 -19.64 -11.10 2.90
CA PRO A 108 -19.55 -10.00 1.94
C PRO A 108 -20.52 -8.84 2.24
N ASP A 109 -21.70 -9.15 2.77
CA ASP A 109 -22.70 -8.12 3.10
C ASP A 109 -22.31 -7.34 4.36
N GLN A 110 -21.84 -8.03 5.40
CA GLN A 110 -21.38 -7.41 6.64
C GLN A 110 -20.09 -6.61 6.44
N ALA A 111 -19.16 -7.12 5.63
CA ALA A 111 -17.91 -6.44 5.33
C ALA A 111 -18.17 -5.14 4.55
N ARG A 112 -19.07 -5.17 3.55
CA ARG A 112 -19.49 -3.95 2.82
C ARG A 112 -20.25 -2.97 3.72
N ALA A 113 -21.14 -3.48 4.58
CA ALA A 113 -21.85 -2.63 5.54
C ALA A 113 -20.89 -1.97 6.55
N PHE A 114 -19.83 -2.67 6.94
CA PHE A 114 -18.78 -2.14 7.80
C PHE A 114 -17.95 -1.05 7.11
N GLU A 115 -17.49 -1.28 5.87
CA GLU A 115 -16.79 -0.26 5.08
C GLU A 115 -17.65 0.99 4.86
N ALA A 116 -18.95 0.82 4.60
CA ALA A 116 -19.86 1.94 4.37
C ALA A 116 -20.20 2.75 5.64
N ALA A 117 -19.83 2.25 6.82
CA ALA A 117 -20.07 2.90 8.11
C ALA A 117 -18.86 3.70 8.62
N LEU A 118 -17.74 3.66 7.90
CA LEU A 118 -16.53 4.46 8.14
C LEU A 118 -16.60 5.77 7.36
#